data_AF-A0A7X9HGG2-F1
#
_entry.id   AF-A0A7X9HGG2-F1
#
_cell.length_a   1.000
_cell.length_b   1.000
_cell.length_c   1.000
_cell.angle_alpha   90.00
_cell.angle_beta   90.00
_cell.angle_gamma   90.00
#
_symmetry.space_group_name_H-M   'P 1'
#
loop_
_entity.id
_entity.type
_entity.pdbx_description
1 polymer ?
#
loop_
_entity_poly.entity_id
_entity_poly.type
_entity_poly.pdbx_seq_one_letter_code
_entity_poly.pdbx_strand_id
1 'polypeptide(L)' 'MNKEFVAHIGDDVILFNTGILAKQADGAVAVSCGETIVFASAVASKKVVEGQDFFPLTVDYREKHYSAG' A
#
# COMPACT_ATOMS: atom_id res chain seq x y z
N MET A 1 13.13 -10.23 0.09
CA MET A 1 12.71 -11.27 -0.87
C MET A 1 11.47 -10.75 -1.56
N ASN A 2 11.45 -10.72 -2.90
CA ASN A 2 10.25 -10.34 -3.66
C ASN A 2 9.16 -11.38 -3.43
N LYS A 3 7.91 -10.96 -3.24
CA LYS A 3 6.75 -11.84 -3.17
C LYS A 3 5.64 -11.27 -4.05
N GLU A 4 5.02 -12.15 -4.81
CA GLU A 4 3.91 -11.84 -5.69
C GLU A 4 2.70 -12.68 -5.34
N PHE A 5 1.53 -12.05 -5.35
CA PHE A 5 0.24 -12.69 -5.13
C PHE A 5 -0.71 -12.29 -6.25
N VAL A 6 -1.57 -13.23 -6.64
CA VAL A 6 -2.55 -13.03 -7.70
C VAL A 6 -3.93 -13.27 -7.11
N ALA A 7 -4.85 -12.33 -7.33
CA ALA A 7 -6.26 -12.50 -7.00
C ALA A 7 -7.10 -12.31 -8.27
N HIS A 8 -8.09 -13.18 -8.45
CA HIS A 8 -9.09 -13.05 -9.51
C HIS A 8 -10.36 -12.46 -8.90
N ILE A 9 -10.79 -11.29 -9.38
CA ILE A 9 -12.02 -10.61 -8.93
C ILE A 9 -12.90 -10.36 -10.15
N GLY A 10 -13.95 -11.17 -10.32
CA GLY A 10 -14.71 -11.17 -11.56
C GLY A 10 -13.81 -11.57 -12.73
N ASP A 11 -13.84 -10.77 -13.80
CA ASP A 11 -12.98 -10.96 -14.98
C ASP A 11 -11.59 -10.31 -14.81
N ASP A 12 -11.40 -9.53 -13.74
CA ASP A 12 -10.15 -8.81 -13.49
C ASP A 12 -9.12 -9.67 -12.75
N VAL A 13 -7.85 -9.50 -13.15
CA VAL A 13 -6.68 -10.07 -12.48
C VAL A 13 -5.97 -8.97 -11.72
N ILE A 14 -5.90 -9.12 -10.40
CA ILE A 14 -5.20 -8.20 -9.51
C ILE A 14 -3.87 -8.81 -9.07
N LEU A 15 -2.79 -8.10 -9.33
CA LEU A 15 -1.44 -8.49 -8.95
C LEU A 15 -0.99 -7.66 -7.75
N PHE A 16 -0.43 -8.33 -6.74
CA PHE A 16 0.15 -7.70 -5.56
C PHE A 16 1.64 -8.02 -5.51
N ASN A 17 2.50 -7.02 -5.47
CA ASN A 17 3.95 -7.16 -5.33
C ASN A 17 4.44 -6.48 -4.03
N THR A 18 5.21 -7.21 -3.23
CA THR A 18 5.78 -6.70 -1.97
C THR A 18 7.24 -7.15 -1.78
N GLY A 19 7.98 -6.41 -0.94
CA GLY A 19 9.36 -6.74 -0.55
C GLY A 19 10.46 -6.11 -1.43
N ILE A 20 10.09 -5.31 -2.43
CA ILE A 20 11.03 -4.54 -3.26
C ILE A 20 11.03 -3.06 -2.86
N LEU A 21 9.85 -2.42 -2.85
CA LEU A 21 9.70 -0.99 -2.60
C LEU A 21 9.46 -0.69 -1.11
N ALA A 22 9.85 0.51 -0.68
CA ALA A 22 9.63 1.06 0.66
C ALA A 22 9.89 0.07 1.82
N LYS A 23 11.02 -0.64 1.78
CA LYS A 23 11.39 -1.70 2.73
C LYS A 23 11.47 -1.27 4.20
N GLN A 24 11.47 0.03 4.47
CA GLN A 24 11.50 0.60 5.82
C GLN A 24 10.09 0.83 6.40
N ALA A 25 9.04 0.79 5.57
CA ALA A 25 7.67 0.78 6.07
C ALA A 25 7.36 -0.57 6.74
N ASP A 26 6.42 -0.58 7.69
CA ASP A 26 5.98 -1.83 8.32
C ASP A 26 5.26 -2.74 7.30
N GLY A 27 4.57 -2.14 6.33
CA GLY A 27 4.04 -2.82 5.16
C GLY A 27 4.06 -1.93 3.92
N ALA A 28 4.35 -2.52 2.75
CA ALA A 28 4.29 -1.84 1.46
C ALA A 28 3.94 -2.81 0.35
N VAL A 29 3.01 -2.42 -0.53
CA VAL A 29 2.52 -3.23 -1.64
C VAL A 29 2.28 -2.35 -2.86
N ALA A 30 2.83 -2.77 -4.01
CA ALA A 30 2.39 -2.27 -5.30
C ALA A 30 1.28 -3.20 -5.82
N VAL A 31 0.12 -2.65 -6.14
CA VAL A 31 -1.04 -3.39 -6.64
C VAL A 31 -1.31 -2.93 -8.06
N SER A 32 -1.54 -3.87 -8.97
CA SER A 32 -1.96 -3.56 -10.33
C SER A 32 -3.22 -4.32 -10.74
N CYS A 33 -4.02 -3.65 -11.55
CA CYS A 33 -5.20 -4.20 -12.22
C CYS A 33 -5.17 -3.68 -13.66
N GLY A 34 -4.85 -4.56 -14.62
CA GLY A 34 -4.49 -4.14 -15.97
C GLY A 34 -3.30 -3.17 -15.96
N GLU A 35 -3.46 -2.01 -16.60
CA GLU A 35 -2.43 -0.97 -16.68
C GLU A 35 -2.44 0.02 -15.49
N THR A 36 -3.46 -0.04 -14.62
CA THR A 36 -3.56 0.84 -13.46
C THR A 36 -2.72 0.29 -12.31
N ILE A 37 -1.88 1.15 -11.72
CA ILE A 37 -1.01 0.79 -10.59
C ILE A 37 -1.27 1.73 -9.41
N VAL A 38 -1.46 1.13 -8.23
CA VAL A 38 -1.52 1.84 -6.96
C VAL A 38 -0.39 1.32 -6.06
N PHE A 39 0.37 2.23 -5.47
CA PHE A 39 1.33 1.90 -4.43
C PHE A 39 0.80 2.34 -3.07
N ALA A 40 0.74 1.40 -2.12
CA ALA A 40 0.31 1.66 -0.75
C ALA A 40 1.41 1.27 0.24
N SER A 41 1.63 2.11 1.24
CA SER A 41 2.47 1.80 2.39
C SER A 41 1.73 2.11 3.70
N ALA A 42 2.05 1.37 4.74
CA ALA A 42 1.52 1.54 6.08
C ALA A 42 2.65 1.52 7.10
N VAL A 43 2.55 2.42 8.08
CA VAL A 43 3.50 2.53 9.20
C VAL A 43 2.70 2.71 10.48
N ALA A 44 3.08 1.98 11.52
CA ALA A 44 2.48 2.06 12.84
C ALA A 44 3.56 2.34 13.89
N SER A 45 3.30 3.30 14.77
CA SER A 45 4.19 3.54 15.91
C SER A 45 4.22 2.30 16.81
N LYS A 46 5.42 1.86 17.18
CA LYS A 46 5.60 0.78 18.18
C LYS A 46 5.32 1.24 19.62
N LYS A 47 5.11 2.54 19.82
CA LYS A 47 4.83 3.15 21.12
C LYS A 47 3.48 3.85 21.09
N VAL A 48 2.68 3.61 22.12
CA VAL A 48 1.46 4.37 22.39
C VAL A 48 1.85 5.74 22.94
N VAL A 49 1.13 6.79 22.54
CA VAL A 49 1.32 8.13 23.07
C VAL A 49 0.59 8.21 24.42
N GLU A 50 1.28 8.66 25.47
CA GLU A 50 0.67 8.83 26.79
C GLU A 50 -0.45 9.89 26.74
N GLY A 51 -1.56 9.63 27.42
CA GLY A 51 -2.73 10.52 27.40
C GLY A 51 -3.58 10.43 26.12
N GLN A 52 -3.27 9.50 25.22
CA GLN A 52 -4.08 9.25 24.02
C GLN A 52 -5.44 8.62 24.39
N ASP A 53 -6.53 9.28 24.02
CA ASP A 53 -7.92 8.89 24.26
C ASP A 53 -8.66 8.38 23.01
N PHE A 54 -8.04 8.47 21.83
CA PHE A 54 -8.56 7.97 20.55
C PHE A 54 -7.49 7.29 19.68
N PHE A 55 -7.91 6.54 18.65
CA PHE A 55 -6.99 5.91 17.71
C PHE A 55 -6.58 6.88 16.57
N PRO A 56 -5.31 7.30 16.47
CA PRO A 56 -4.88 8.30 15.50
C PRO A 56 -4.55 7.64 14.15
N LEU A 57 -5.58 7.42 13.34
CA LEU A 57 -5.42 6.89 11.99
C LEU A 57 -5.49 8.02 10.95
N THR A 58 -4.47 8.11 10.10
CA THR A 58 -4.45 8.99 8.94
C THR A 58 -4.32 8.18 7.67
N VAL A 59 -5.12 8.50 6.66
CA VAL A 59 -5.02 7.94 5.31
C VAL A 59 -4.77 9.09 4.33
N ASP A 60 -3.65 9.04 3.63
CA ASP A 60 -3.30 10.00 2.58
C ASP A 60 -3.37 9.28 1.23
N TYR A 61 -4.24 9.78 0.35
CA TYR A 61 -4.37 9.31 -1.03
C TYR A 61 -3.93 10.41 -1.97
N ARG A 62 -3.06 10.07 -2.92
CA ARG A 62 -2.54 11.01 -3.92
C ARG A 62 -2.46 10.36 -5.28
N GLU A 63 -3.12 10.99 -6.24
CA GLU A 63 -2.88 10.76 -7.65
C GLU A 63 -1.68 11.60 -8.10
N LYS A 64 -0.89 11.07 -9.03
CA LYS A 64 0.31 11.73 -9.54
C LYS A 64 0.04 12.11 -10.98
N HIS A 65 0.21 13.39 -11.34
CA HIS A 65 -0.04 13.85 -12.71
C HIS A 65 0.65 13.00 -13.78
N TYR A 66 1.88 12.53 -13.51
CA TYR A 66 2.63 11.66 -14.43
C TYR A 66 2.00 10.26 -14.64
N SER A 67 0.96 9.88 -13.89
CA SER A 67 0.30 8.57 -14.02
C SER A 67 -0.57 8.46 -15.27
N ALA A 68 -0.92 9.59 -15.90
CA ALA A 68 -1.74 9.63 -17.11
C ALA A 68 -1.00 10.23 -18.33
N GLY A 69 0.29 10.59 -18.19
CA GLY A 69 1.08 11.30 -19.20
C GLY A 69 1.14 12.80 -18.93
#